data_AF-A0A8J7XIN4-F1
#
_entry.id   AF-A0A8J7XIN4-F1
#
_cell.length_a   1.000
_cell.length_b   1.000
_cell.length_c   1.000
_cell.angle_alpha   90.00
_cell.angle_beta   90.00
_cell.angle_gamma   90.00
#
_symmetry.space_group_name_H-M   'P 1'
#
loop_
_entity.id
_entity.type
_entity.pdbx_description
1 polymer ?
#
loop_
_entity_poly.entity_id
_entity_poly.type
_entity_poly.pdbx_seq_one_letter_code
_entity_poly.pdbx_strand_id
1 'polypeptide(L)'
;MGICLPVSIRSIEMVNFEQISIVKEKGTRWLLDKRNPDGSVGPAYEGMGCYYRAPWTFAVCGRHREAAMALDWIRRYMFADDGDFRGTYPRDDCDGYYAYPNANIIMGAQMLRQFDISSRGMEFMLTMQDPDSGGFYLRKDQMGPEGIQDIWLSSQAGLTCLMTGNMDAAEKTASFIEKVYDQQPDIENSFYNTYSGEKGLITEFDEASKKAHVVESSGRMQYYFQPGIAAAYLCRMHMATGRDKYLDLAREIEKFAMGCKHLFSAPQVCKVGWGSALLYQITKEHEYRDMTERIVEYFIDRQYPEGYWLNVAPYHSLAKALEVTEEFVVHLDTFQNALAT
;
A
#
# COMPACT_ATOMS: atom_id res chain seq x y z
N MET A 1 -53.87 3.92 3.53
CA MET A 1 -53.11 3.07 4.47
C MET A 1 -52.94 1.70 3.82
N GLY A 2 -51.72 1.39 3.39
CA GLY A 2 -51.43 0.18 2.62
C GLY A 2 -49.94 -0.16 2.71
N ILE A 3 -49.59 -0.74 3.86
CA ILE A 3 -48.56 -1.76 4.11
C ILE A 3 -47.23 -1.56 3.35
N CYS A 4 -46.27 -0.98 4.06
CA CYS A 4 -44.86 -1.03 3.74
C CYS A 4 -44.37 -2.47 3.97
N LEU A 5 -43.89 -3.14 2.92
CA LEU A 5 -43.23 -4.44 3.03
C LEU A 5 -41.86 -4.25 3.71
N PRO A 6 -41.45 -5.15 4.63
CA PRO A 6 -40.16 -5.04 5.29
C PRO A 6 -39.02 -5.29 4.29
N VAL A 7 -38.01 -4.43 4.35
CA VAL A 7 -36.71 -4.64 3.71
C VAL A 7 -36.17 -5.97 4.21
N SER A 8 -35.99 -6.92 3.28
CA SER A 8 -35.33 -8.20 3.55
C SER A 8 -33.95 -7.93 4.12
N ILE A 9 -33.76 -8.33 5.38
CA ILE A 9 -32.44 -8.52 5.97
C ILE A 9 -31.82 -9.66 5.15
N ARG A 10 -30.95 -9.31 4.19
CA ARG A 10 -30.01 -10.30 3.65
C ARG A 10 -29.23 -10.82 4.85
N SER A 11 -29.37 -12.09 5.16
CA SER A 11 -28.36 -12.80 5.93
C SER A 11 -27.03 -12.50 5.25
N ILE A 12 -26.12 -11.83 5.96
CA ILE A 12 -24.76 -11.62 5.49
C ILE A 12 -24.16 -13.02 5.42
N GLU A 13 -24.16 -13.62 4.23
CA GLU A 13 -23.33 -14.80 3.99
C GLU A 13 -21.90 -14.32 4.19
N MET A 14 -21.22 -14.84 5.22
CA MET A 14 -19.81 -14.56 5.45
C MET A 14 -19.06 -14.75 4.13
N VAL A 15 -18.23 -13.77 3.77
CA VAL A 15 -17.39 -13.87 2.59
C VAL A 15 -16.55 -15.13 2.72
N ASN A 16 -16.74 -16.08 1.81
CA ASN A 16 -15.98 -17.32 1.86
C ASN A 16 -14.69 -17.20 1.03
N PHE A 17 -13.71 -18.05 1.36
CA PHE A 17 -12.41 -18.12 0.69
C PHE A 17 -12.50 -18.24 -0.85
N GLU A 18 -13.56 -18.90 -1.34
CA GLU A 18 -13.81 -19.09 -2.76
C GLU A 18 -14.15 -17.76 -3.46
N GLN A 19 -14.98 -16.91 -2.86
CA GLN A 19 -15.29 -15.58 -3.38
C GLN A 19 -14.04 -14.69 -3.51
N ILE A 20 -13.17 -14.69 -2.49
CA ILE A 20 -11.89 -13.97 -2.55
C ILE A 20 -11.06 -14.47 -3.74
N SER A 21 -10.96 -15.78 -3.90
CA SER A 21 -10.22 -16.41 -5.01
C SER A 21 -10.76 -16.00 -6.37
N ILE A 22 -12.08 -16.00 -6.54
CA ILE A 22 -12.75 -15.62 -7.79
C ILE A 22 -12.47 -14.15 -8.13
N VAL A 23 -12.63 -13.25 -7.17
CA VAL A 23 -12.42 -11.81 -7.37
C VAL A 23 -10.97 -11.50 -7.68
N LYS A 24 -10.02 -12.11 -6.94
CA LYS A 24 -8.58 -11.97 -7.18
C LYS A 24 -8.19 -12.47 -8.57
N GLU A 25 -8.70 -13.63 -8.99
CA GLU A 25 -8.39 -14.22 -10.30
C GLU A 25 -8.95 -13.37 -11.45
N LYS A 26 -10.15 -12.79 -11.30
CA LYS A 26 -10.71 -11.86 -12.29
C LYS A 26 -9.82 -10.64 -12.49
N GLY A 27 -9.38 -10.00 -11.39
CA GLY A 27 -8.44 -8.88 -11.45
C GLY A 27 -7.12 -9.28 -12.09
N THR A 28 -6.58 -10.42 -11.70
CA THR A 28 -5.34 -10.97 -12.27
C THR A 28 -5.45 -11.18 -13.78
N ARG A 29 -6.54 -11.79 -14.27
CA ARG A 29 -6.76 -12.00 -15.71
C ARG A 29 -6.85 -10.69 -16.47
N TRP A 30 -7.59 -9.72 -15.94
CA TRP A 30 -7.69 -8.41 -16.57
C TRP A 30 -6.31 -7.73 -16.69
N LEU A 31 -5.48 -7.78 -15.65
CA LEU A 31 -4.09 -7.27 -15.69
C LEU A 31 -3.25 -7.97 -16.75
N LEU A 32 -3.39 -9.29 -16.88
CA LEU A 32 -2.67 -10.08 -17.89
C LEU A 32 -3.04 -9.66 -19.32
N ASP A 33 -4.30 -9.29 -19.55
CA ASP A 33 -4.79 -8.80 -20.85
C ASP A 33 -4.30 -7.37 -21.19
N LYS A 34 -3.68 -6.65 -20.23
CA LYS A 34 -3.08 -5.31 -20.45
C LYS A 34 -1.57 -5.33 -20.65
N ARG A 35 -0.98 -6.52 -20.74
CA ARG A 35 0.42 -6.69 -21.08
C ARG A 35 0.67 -6.47 -22.57
N ASN A 36 1.82 -5.90 -22.88
CA ASN A 36 2.33 -5.79 -24.23
C ASN A 36 3.22 -7.00 -24.58
N PRO A 37 3.43 -7.30 -25.89
CA PRO A 37 4.29 -8.40 -26.32
C PRO A 37 5.76 -8.28 -25.85
N ASP A 38 6.23 -7.07 -25.56
CA ASP A 38 7.61 -6.80 -25.14
C ASP A 38 7.88 -7.03 -23.64
N GLY A 39 6.83 -7.37 -22.87
CA GLY A 39 6.88 -7.63 -21.43
C GLY A 39 6.35 -6.49 -20.56
N SER A 40 6.14 -5.29 -21.12
CA SER A 40 5.57 -4.15 -20.37
C SER A 40 4.09 -4.32 -20.04
N VAL A 41 3.59 -3.54 -19.07
CA VAL A 41 2.17 -3.42 -18.72
C VAL A 41 1.69 -2.02 -19.12
N GLY A 42 0.80 -1.94 -20.09
CA GLY A 42 0.52 -0.69 -20.80
C GLY A 42 -0.30 0.30 -19.97
N PRO A 43 -0.18 1.63 -20.11
CA PRO A 43 0.70 2.37 -21.02
C PRO A 43 2.07 2.67 -20.39
N ALA A 44 2.98 1.68 -20.32
CA ALA A 44 4.28 1.79 -19.65
C ALA A 44 5.21 2.90 -20.18
N TYR A 45 4.98 3.35 -21.41
CA TYR A 45 5.79 4.41 -22.03
C TYR A 45 5.35 5.82 -21.61
N GLU A 46 4.21 5.95 -20.92
CA GLU A 46 3.63 7.23 -20.50
C GLU A 46 3.94 7.59 -19.04
N GLY A 47 4.32 6.63 -18.21
CA GLY A 47 4.60 6.84 -16.79
C GLY A 47 4.75 5.52 -16.02
N MET A 48 5.32 5.61 -14.82
CA MET A 48 5.56 4.42 -13.97
C MET A 48 4.29 3.88 -13.31
N GLY A 49 3.28 4.74 -13.14
CA GLY A 49 2.08 4.47 -12.35
C GLY A 49 1.31 3.22 -12.75
N CYS A 50 1.44 2.77 -13.99
CA CYS A 50 0.70 1.64 -14.54
C CYS A 50 1.40 0.27 -14.42
N TYR A 51 2.66 0.22 -13.96
CA TYR A 51 3.41 -1.04 -13.93
C TYR A 51 4.33 -1.23 -12.71
N TYR A 52 4.56 -0.22 -11.88
CA TYR A 52 5.56 -0.33 -10.80
C TYR A 52 5.24 -1.46 -9.81
N ARG A 53 3.97 -1.85 -9.66
CA ARG A 53 3.55 -2.94 -8.77
C ARG A 53 3.35 -4.26 -9.51
N ALA A 54 3.25 -4.26 -10.84
CA ALA A 54 3.02 -5.44 -11.65
C ALA A 54 3.94 -6.63 -11.30
N PRO A 55 5.28 -6.47 -11.10
CA PRO A 55 6.13 -7.59 -10.71
C PRO A 55 5.69 -8.25 -9.40
N TRP A 56 5.36 -7.46 -8.38
CA TRP A 56 4.88 -7.97 -7.09
C TRP A 56 3.52 -8.64 -7.25
N THR A 57 2.57 -7.98 -7.91
CA THR A 57 1.22 -8.50 -8.16
C THR A 57 1.24 -9.85 -8.87
N PHE A 58 2.02 -9.98 -9.95
CA PHE A 58 2.12 -11.24 -10.68
C PHE A 58 2.86 -12.32 -9.89
N ALA A 59 3.83 -11.96 -9.04
CA ALA A 59 4.50 -12.91 -8.18
C ALA A 59 3.54 -13.56 -7.16
N VAL A 60 2.74 -12.76 -6.44
CA VAL A 60 1.79 -13.31 -5.44
C VAL A 60 0.68 -14.14 -6.09
N CYS A 61 0.30 -13.84 -7.33
CA CYS A 61 -0.69 -14.62 -8.08
C CYS A 61 -0.10 -15.86 -8.79
N GLY A 62 1.16 -16.20 -8.55
CA GLY A 62 1.82 -17.36 -9.19
C GLY A 62 2.05 -17.20 -10.70
N ARG A 63 1.95 -15.99 -11.24
CA ARG A 63 2.21 -15.64 -12.65
C ARG A 63 3.68 -15.28 -12.84
N HIS A 64 4.57 -16.19 -12.45
CA HIS A 64 6.01 -15.93 -12.34
C HIS A 64 6.66 -15.58 -13.69
N ARG A 65 6.22 -16.22 -14.78
CA ARG A 65 6.72 -15.91 -16.13
C ARG A 65 6.39 -14.47 -16.49
N GLU A 66 5.17 -14.05 -16.21
CA GLU A 66 4.67 -12.73 -16.55
C GLU A 66 5.34 -11.64 -15.71
N ALA A 67 5.56 -11.92 -14.44
CA ALA A 67 6.31 -11.08 -13.53
C ALA A 67 7.78 -10.92 -13.96
N ALA A 68 8.43 -12.01 -14.38
CA ALA A 68 9.80 -11.98 -14.89
C ALA A 68 9.92 -11.19 -16.19
N MET A 69 8.91 -11.26 -17.08
CA MET A 69 8.87 -10.43 -18.29
C MET A 69 8.74 -8.94 -17.98
N ALA A 70 7.92 -8.57 -16.99
CA ALA A 70 7.80 -7.18 -16.55
C ALA A 70 9.13 -6.66 -15.98
N LEU A 71 9.81 -7.46 -15.15
CA LEU A 71 11.14 -7.10 -14.64
C LEU A 71 12.21 -7.03 -15.73
N ASP A 72 12.17 -7.90 -16.73
CA ASP A 72 13.08 -7.82 -17.86
C ASP A 72 12.89 -6.52 -18.66
N TRP A 73 11.64 -6.11 -18.86
CA TRP A 73 11.33 -4.83 -19.48
C TRP A 73 11.85 -3.66 -18.62
N ILE A 74 11.58 -3.66 -17.31
CA ILE A 74 12.08 -2.64 -16.37
C ILE A 74 13.62 -2.59 -16.40
N ARG A 75 14.29 -3.74 -16.41
CA ARG A 75 15.75 -3.84 -16.48
C ARG A 75 16.30 -3.17 -17.74
N ARG A 76 15.67 -3.41 -18.90
CA ARG A 76 16.12 -2.89 -20.19
C ARG A 76 15.89 -1.38 -20.33
N TYR A 77 14.78 -0.89 -19.79
CA TYR A 77 14.34 0.47 -20.10
C TYR A 77 14.41 1.44 -18.93
N MET A 78 14.25 1.00 -17.69
CA MET A 78 14.05 1.89 -16.54
C MET A 78 15.15 1.79 -15.48
N PHE A 79 15.93 0.71 -15.44
CA PHE A 79 16.90 0.46 -14.38
C PHE A 79 18.27 1.06 -14.71
N ALA A 80 18.69 2.05 -13.93
CA ALA A 80 19.93 2.79 -14.13
C ALA A 80 21.13 2.11 -13.45
N ASP A 81 22.35 2.53 -13.82
CA ASP A 81 23.60 1.98 -13.28
C ASP A 81 23.74 2.19 -11.76
N ASP A 82 23.18 3.27 -11.23
CA ASP A 82 23.15 3.60 -9.80
C ASP A 82 22.07 2.85 -9.00
N GLY A 83 21.29 1.98 -9.64
CA GLY A 83 20.22 1.21 -9.01
C GLY A 83 18.87 1.93 -8.95
N ASP A 84 18.77 3.16 -9.45
CA ASP A 84 17.48 3.87 -9.51
C ASP A 84 16.63 3.42 -10.71
N PHE A 85 15.31 3.60 -10.61
CA PHE A 85 14.35 3.29 -11.69
C PHE A 85 13.97 4.56 -12.46
N ARG A 86 14.92 5.14 -13.21
CA ARG A 86 14.80 6.46 -13.88
C ARG A 86 15.29 6.49 -15.33
N GLY A 87 15.11 5.39 -16.06
CA GLY A 87 15.67 5.22 -17.40
C GLY A 87 14.95 6.00 -18.52
N THR A 88 14.61 5.28 -19.58
CA THR A 88 14.20 5.78 -20.91
C THR A 88 12.86 6.50 -20.90
N TYR A 89 11.90 6.04 -20.09
CA TYR A 89 10.54 6.57 -20.08
C TYR A 89 10.30 7.47 -18.87
N PRO A 90 9.32 8.39 -18.95
CA PRO A 90 9.01 9.30 -17.85
C PRO A 90 8.62 8.56 -16.57
N ARG A 91 8.91 9.21 -15.44
CA ARG A 91 8.45 8.81 -14.11
C ARG A 91 7.84 9.95 -13.30
N ASP A 92 7.60 11.09 -13.96
CA ASP A 92 7.16 12.34 -13.36
C ASP A 92 5.83 12.17 -12.61
N ASP A 93 5.02 11.19 -13.02
CA ASP A 93 3.76 10.81 -12.37
C ASP A 93 3.95 10.24 -10.94
N CYS A 94 5.19 9.88 -10.58
CA CYS A 94 5.59 9.35 -9.29
C CYS A 94 6.60 10.24 -8.53
N ASP A 95 6.95 11.42 -9.03
CA ASP A 95 7.97 12.29 -8.41
C ASP A 95 7.57 12.77 -7.01
N GLY A 96 6.27 12.88 -6.73
CA GLY A 96 5.74 13.25 -5.41
C GLY A 96 5.79 12.15 -4.35
N TYR A 97 6.17 10.92 -4.72
CA TYR A 97 6.26 9.75 -3.86
C TYR A 97 7.37 8.80 -4.34
N TYR A 98 8.56 9.36 -4.55
CA TYR A 98 9.64 8.82 -5.37
C TYR A 98 10.10 7.40 -4.97
N ALA A 99 10.24 7.11 -3.68
CA ALA A 99 10.70 5.81 -3.20
C ALA A 99 9.61 4.72 -3.28
N TYR A 100 8.33 5.09 -3.34
CA TYR A 100 7.22 4.13 -3.32
C TYR A 100 7.20 3.20 -4.55
N PRO A 101 7.28 3.66 -5.82
CA PRO A 101 7.38 2.74 -6.95
C PRO A 101 8.65 1.89 -6.88
N ASN A 102 9.79 2.45 -6.45
CA ASN A 102 11.04 1.72 -6.27
C ASN A 102 10.84 0.54 -5.31
N ALA A 103 10.23 0.78 -4.15
CA ALA A 103 9.95 -0.22 -3.13
C ALA A 103 9.10 -1.39 -3.67
N ASN A 104 8.05 -1.09 -4.44
CA ASN A 104 7.18 -2.11 -5.04
C ASN A 104 7.90 -2.96 -6.10
N ILE A 105 8.72 -2.34 -6.96
CA ILE A 105 9.52 -3.06 -7.97
C ILE A 105 10.54 -3.99 -7.28
N ILE A 106 11.25 -3.47 -6.28
CA ILE A 106 12.24 -4.23 -5.50
C ILE A 106 11.59 -5.43 -4.82
N MET A 107 10.41 -5.25 -4.24
CA MET A 107 9.68 -6.35 -3.60
C MET A 107 9.34 -7.46 -4.60
N GLY A 108 8.82 -7.12 -5.77
CA GLY A 108 8.57 -8.10 -6.84
C GLY A 108 9.86 -8.79 -7.32
N ALA A 109 10.95 -8.04 -7.50
CA ALA A 109 12.25 -8.59 -7.88
C ALA A 109 12.80 -9.56 -6.83
N GLN A 110 12.68 -9.21 -5.55
CA GLN A 110 13.11 -10.05 -4.43
C GLN A 110 12.34 -11.38 -4.40
N MET A 111 11.01 -11.33 -4.56
CA MET A 111 10.16 -12.54 -4.61
C MET A 111 10.52 -13.47 -5.77
N LEU A 112 10.98 -12.91 -6.89
CA LEU A 112 11.39 -13.65 -8.09
C LEU A 112 12.88 -14.02 -8.12
N ARG A 113 13.63 -13.72 -7.05
CA ARG A 113 15.08 -13.98 -6.91
C ARG A 113 15.92 -13.28 -7.98
N GLN A 114 15.46 -12.12 -8.46
CA GLN A 114 16.20 -11.25 -9.39
C GLN A 114 17.08 -10.28 -8.60
N PHE A 115 18.11 -10.84 -7.93
CA PHE A 115 18.96 -10.09 -7.00
C PHE A 115 19.78 -8.98 -7.67
N ASP A 116 20.04 -9.11 -8.98
CA ASP A 116 20.65 -8.04 -9.78
C ASP A 116 19.83 -6.75 -9.76
N ILE A 117 18.50 -6.86 -9.66
CA ILE A 117 17.57 -5.72 -9.52
C ILE A 117 17.33 -5.40 -8.05
N SER A 118 16.96 -6.39 -7.23
CA SER A 118 16.53 -6.10 -5.85
C SER A 118 17.66 -5.56 -4.98
N SER A 119 18.88 -6.09 -5.07
CA SER A 119 20.01 -5.64 -4.26
C SER A 119 20.44 -4.21 -4.63
N ARG A 120 20.68 -3.95 -5.91
CA ARG A 120 21.07 -2.61 -6.40
C ARG A 120 19.95 -1.57 -6.23
N GLY A 121 18.70 -1.98 -6.42
CA GLY A 121 17.54 -1.14 -6.14
C GLY A 121 17.44 -0.76 -4.66
N MET A 122 17.72 -1.71 -3.75
CA MET A 122 17.78 -1.43 -2.32
C MET A 122 18.92 -0.47 -1.96
N GLU A 123 20.11 -0.65 -2.52
CA GLU A 123 21.24 0.25 -2.31
C GLU A 123 20.87 1.70 -2.63
N PHE A 124 20.21 1.93 -3.78
CA PHE A 124 19.68 3.25 -4.12
C PHE A 124 18.60 3.71 -3.14
N MET A 125 17.58 2.88 -2.88
CA MET A 125 16.44 3.26 -2.05
C MET A 125 16.87 3.66 -0.62
N LEU A 126 17.87 2.99 -0.05
CA LEU A 126 18.41 3.33 1.28
C LEU A 126 19.03 4.73 1.34
N THR A 127 19.49 5.30 0.21
CA THR A 127 19.95 6.70 0.17
C THR A 127 18.85 7.72 0.44
N MET A 128 17.58 7.31 0.33
CA MET A 128 16.42 8.14 0.59
C MET A 128 15.88 8.02 2.03
N GLN A 129 16.46 7.16 2.87
CA GLN A 129 16.12 7.09 4.28
C GLN A 129 16.84 8.22 5.02
N ASP A 130 16.08 9.03 5.76
CA ASP A 130 16.66 10.00 6.67
C ASP A 130 17.34 9.27 7.84
N PRO A 131 18.65 9.48 8.07
CA PRO A 131 19.39 8.73 9.07
C PRO A 131 18.94 9.02 10.51
N ASP A 132 18.34 10.19 10.76
CA ASP A 132 17.95 10.69 12.08
C ASP A 132 16.50 10.33 12.43
N SER A 133 15.55 10.55 11.52
CA SER A 133 14.16 10.20 11.76
C SER A 133 13.88 8.71 11.56
N GLY A 134 14.53 8.08 10.57
CA GLY A 134 14.22 6.74 10.06
C GLY A 134 13.15 6.66 8.97
N GLY A 135 12.48 7.76 8.66
CA GLY A 135 11.50 7.87 7.57
C GLY A 135 12.16 8.07 6.21
N PHE A 136 11.40 7.85 5.14
CA PHE A 136 11.87 8.00 3.76
C PHE A 136 11.30 9.28 3.15
N TYR A 137 12.14 10.01 2.42
CA TYR A 137 11.73 11.26 1.78
C TYR A 137 10.74 11.00 0.63
N LEU A 138 9.70 11.84 0.54
CA LEU A 138 8.72 11.82 -0.54
C LEU A 138 9.35 12.14 -1.90
N ARG A 139 10.34 13.03 -1.92
CA ARG A 139 10.98 13.51 -3.15
C ARG A 139 12.50 13.40 -3.09
N LYS A 140 13.10 12.95 -4.19
CA LYS A 140 14.56 12.83 -4.33
C LYS A 140 15.28 14.18 -4.37
N ASP A 141 14.63 15.21 -4.92
CA ASP A 141 15.19 16.56 -5.05
C ASP A 141 15.01 17.43 -3.81
N GLN A 142 14.33 16.92 -2.77
CA GLN A 142 14.04 17.64 -1.52
C GLN A 142 14.46 16.82 -0.29
N MET A 143 15.62 16.15 -0.34
CA MET A 143 16.17 15.47 0.82
C MET A 143 16.88 16.46 1.77
N GLY A 144 16.95 16.13 3.06
CA GLY A 144 17.56 16.96 4.09
C GLY A 144 16.55 17.38 5.18
N PRO A 145 16.93 18.33 6.07
CA PRO A 145 16.12 18.68 7.25
C PRO A 145 14.69 19.14 6.92
N GLU A 146 14.50 19.91 5.84
CA GLU A 146 13.19 20.39 5.40
C GLU A 146 12.41 19.34 4.59
N GLY A 147 13.07 18.25 4.21
CA GLY A 147 12.51 17.21 3.35
C GLY A 147 11.35 16.49 4.00
N ILE A 148 10.22 16.44 3.28
CA ILE A 148 8.99 15.80 3.75
C ILE A 148 9.13 14.29 3.67
N GLN A 149 8.76 13.63 4.75
CA GLN A 149 8.61 12.19 4.88
C GLN A 149 7.15 11.92 5.27
N ASP A 150 6.60 10.78 4.89
CA ASP A 150 5.25 10.39 5.32
C ASP A 150 5.18 8.94 5.78
N ILE A 151 4.09 8.61 6.48
CA ILE A 151 3.85 7.26 6.97
C ILE A 151 3.67 6.26 5.83
N TRP A 152 2.94 6.60 4.77
CA TRP A 152 2.57 5.64 3.72
C TRP A 152 3.78 5.15 2.94
N LEU A 153 4.57 6.07 2.38
CA LEU A 153 5.76 5.72 1.61
C LEU A 153 6.81 5.09 2.52
N SER A 154 7.01 5.62 3.73
CA SER A 154 7.97 5.04 4.68
C SER A 154 7.58 3.62 5.07
N SER A 155 6.29 3.33 5.34
CA SER A 155 5.84 1.98 5.69
C SER A 155 6.08 0.97 4.57
N GLN A 156 5.83 1.35 3.31
CA GLN A 156 6.15 0.48 2.16
C GLN A 156 7.66 0.26 2.01
N ALA A 157 8.47 1.32 2.16
CA ALA A 157 9.92 1.24 2.09
C ALA A 157 10.50 0.38 3.23
N GLY A 158 9.99 0.55 4.46
CA GLY A 158 10.33 -0.26 5.63
C GLY A 158 9.98 -1.73 5.45
N LEU A 159 8.78 -2.03 4.91
CA LEU A 159 8.42 -3.40 4.55
C LEU A 159 9.39 -3.99 3.53
N THR A 160 9.80 -3.19 2.54
CA THR A 160 10.77 -3.63 1.53
C THR A 160 12.16 -3.85 2.14
N CYS A 161 12.58 -3.02 3.09
CA CYS A 161 13.80 -3.23 3.88
C CYS A 161 13.74 -4.56 4.62
N LEU A 162 12.62 -4.84 5.31
CA LEU A 162 12.40 -6.10 6.02
C LEU A 162 12.49 -7.31 5.05
N MET A 163 11.77 -7.26 3.94
CA MET A 163 11.70 -8.36 2.96
C MET A 163 13.04 -8.63 2.25
N THR A 164 13.93 -7.64 2.21
CA THR A 164 15.26 -7.75 1.60
C THR A 164 16.39 -8.01 2.61
N GLY A 165 16.05 -8.14 3.90
CA GLY A 165 17.01 -8.42 4.96
C GLY A 165 17.75 -7.19 5.51
N ASN A 166 17.34 -5.98 5.13
CA ASN A 166 17.87 -4.72 5.64
C ASN A 166 17.21 -4.36 6.99
N MET A 167 17.45 -5.20 8.01
CA MET A 167 16.73 -5.13 9.29
C MET A 167 16.95 -3.81 10.02
N ASP A 168 18.16 -3.26 10.04
CA ASP A 168 18.44 -1.98 10.72
C ASP A 168 17.62 -0.83 10.12
N ALA A 169 17.51 -0.79 8.79
CA ALA A 169 16.70 0.21 8.09
C ALA A 169 15.21 0.02 8.37
N ALA A 170 14.73 -1.22 8.44
CA ALA A 170 13.35 -1.52 8.84
C ALA A 170 13.08 -1.07 10.29
N GLU A 171 13.94 -1.42 11.25
CA GLU A 171 13.77 -0.99 12.64
C GLU A 171 13.76 0.54 12.79
N LYS A 172 14.59 1.26 12.02
CA LYS A 172 14.54 2.72 11.94
C LYS A 172 13.20 3.24 11.44
N THR A 173 12.63 2.64 10.40
CA THR A 173 11.28 3.02 9.92
C THR A 173 10.20 2.73 10.95
N ALA A 174 10.29 1.62 11.70
CA ALA A 174 9.33 1.36 12.77
C ALA A 174 9.44 2.42 13.89
N SER A 175 10.67 2.83 14.21
CA SER A 175 10.94 3.91 15.18
C SER A 175 10.44 5.28 14.67
N PHE A 176 10.49 5.52 13.36
CA PHE A 176 9.88 6.70 12.73
C PHE A 176 8.36 6.72 12.93
N ILE A 177 7.67 5.60 12.69
CA ILE A 177 6.22 5.51 12.88
C ILE A 177 5.85 5.71 14.35
N GLU A 178 6.58 5.09 15.27
CA GLU A 178 6.45 5.29 16.73
C GLU A 178 6.60 6.78 17.09
N LYS A 179 7.66 7.44 16.58
CA LYS A 179 7.89 8.88 16.78
C LYS A 179 6.76 9.76 16.24
N VAL A 180 6.21 9.46 15.06
CA VAL A 180 5.07 10.20 14.49
C VAL A 180 3.80 9.98 15.31
N TYR A 181 3.58 8.76 15.81
CA TYR A 181 2.43 8.42 16.65
C TYR A 181 2.50 9.11 18.03
N ASP A 182 3.67 9.10 18.68
CA ASP A 182 3.86 9.72 20.00
C ASP A 182 3.68 11.26 19.97
N GLN A 183 3.81 11.88 18.81
CA GLN A 183 3.66 13.33 18.62
C GLN A 183 2.21 13.73 18.26
N GLN A 184 1.28 12.79 18.12
CA GLN A 184 -0.09 13.10 17.72
C GLN A 184 -0.77 14.01 18.78
N PRO A 185 -1.31 15.17 18.38
CA PRO A 185 -1.95 16.07 19.34
C PRO A 185 -3.35 15.59 19.77
N ASP A 186 -4.05 14.84 18.91
CA ASP A 186 -5.41 14.34 19.13
C ASP A 186 -5.67 13.10 18.27
N ILE A 187 -5.07 11.97 18.67
CA ILE A 187 -5.18 10.69 17.96
C ILE A 187 -6.62 10.15 17.91
N GLU A 188 -7.53 10.61 18.78
CA GLU A 188 -8.93 10.17 18.74
C GLU A 188 -9.67 10.77 17.54
N ASN A 189 -9.31 11.99 17.11
CA ASN A 189 -10.01 12.70 16.04
C ASN A 189 -9.20 12.84 14.76
N SER A 190 -7.87 12.85 14.83
CA SER A 190 -6.99 13.12 13.68
C SER A 190 -5.72 12.30 13.72
N PHE A 191 -5.27 11.86 12.54
CA PHE A 191 -4.00 11.18 12.35
C PHE A 191 -3.14 11.96 11.38
N TYR A 192 -2.20 12.73 11.92
CA TYR A 192 -1.20 13.46 11.16
C TYR A 192 -0.12 12.49 10.68
N ASN A 193 0.24 12.55 9.42
CA ASN A 193 0.99 11.47 8.76
C ASN A 193 2.30 11.93 8.10
N THR A 194 2.61 13.23 8.15
CA THR A 194 3.81 13.82 7.55
C THR A 194 4.77 14.39 8.59
N TYR A 195 6.06 14.31 8.29
CA TYR A 195 7.14 14.70 9.18
C TYR A 195 8.26 15.38 8.37
N SER A 196 9.01 16.28 8.99
CA SER A 196 10.33 16.70 8.50
C SER A 196 11.33 16.77 9.65
N GLY A 197 12.62 16.66 9.35
CA GLY A 197 13.67 16.76 10.37
C GLY A 197 13.70 18.13 11.07
N GLU A 198 13.33 19.20 10.37
CA GLU A 198 13.28 20.55 10.90
C GLU A 198 12.04 20.80 11.79
N LYS A 199 10.87 20.35 11.35
CA LYS A 199 9.58 20.71 12.00
C LYS A 199 9.06 19.63 12.94
N GLY A 200 9.58 18.42 12.88
CA GLY A 200 8.97 17.27 13.52
C GLY A 200 7.66 16.89 12.80
N LEU A 201 6.66 16.46 13.57
CA LEU A 201 5.31 16.23 13.06
C LEU A 201 4.71 17.52 12.47
N ILE A 202 4.28 17.47 11.22
CA ILE A 202 3.73 18.63 10.53
C ILE A 202 2.23 18.71 10.81
N THR A 203 1.84 19.68 11.64
CA THR A 203 0.44 19.94 12.03
C THR A 203 -0.12 21.25 11.46
N GLU A 204 0.74 22.08 10.88
CA GLU A 204 0.40 23.34 10.23
C GLU A 204 0.60 23.23 8.71
N PHE A 205 -0.47 23.46 7.96
CA PHE A 205 -0.50 23.37 6.50
C PHE A 205 -1.65 24.22 5.96
N ASP A 206 -1.61 24.53 4.66
CA ASP A 206 -2.72 25.21 4.00
C ASP A 206 -3.89 24.24 3.75
N GLU A 207 -5.10 24.78 3.62
CA GLU A 207 -6.31 23.97 3.39
C GLU A 207 -6.27 23.14 2.10
N ALA A 208 -5.49 23.55 1.09
CA ALA A 208 -5.38 22.80 -0.16
C ALA A 208 -4.54 21.53 0.00
N SER A 209 -3.54 21.54 0.90
CA SER A 209 -2.67 20.41 1.21
C SER A 209 -3.16 19.56 2.39
N LYS A 210 -4.15 20.02 3.17
CA LYS A 210 -4.70 19.33 4.36
C LYS A 210 -4.84 17.82 4.22
N LYS A 211 -5.45 17.33 3.13
CA LYS A 211 -5.66 15.88 2.92
C LYS A 211 -4.37 15.06 2.85
N ALA A 212 -3.27 15.67 2.40
CA ALA A 212 -1.98 15.03 2.33
C ALA A 212 -1.32 14.86 3.72
N HIS A 213 -1.67 15.74 4.67
CA HIS A 213 -1.01 15.83 5.98
C HIS A 213 -1.80 15.20 7.13
N VAL A 214 -3.12 15.10 7.02
CA VAL A 214 -3.97 14.58 8.11
C VAL A 214 -5.14 13.74 7.59
N VAL A 215 -5.44 12.67 8.32
CA VAL A 215 -6.68 11.90 8.19
C VAL A 215 -7.60 12.31 9.32
N GLU A 216 -8.75 12.90 9.01
CA GLU A 216 -9.76 13.24 10.02
C GLU A 216 -10.76 12.09 10.19
N SER A 217 -11.02 11.68 11.44
CA SER A 217 -11.89 10.52 11.77
C SER A 217 -13.32 10.70 11.26
N SER A 218 -13.78 11.95 11.14
CA SER A 218 -15.11 12.32 10.66
C SER A 218 -15.14 12.84 9.23
N GLY A 219 -13.98 13.04 8.59
CA GLY A 219 -13.90 13.54 7.22
C GLY A 219 -14.39 12.51 6.22
N ARG A 220 -14.84 12.93 5.02
CA ARG A 220 -15.10 12.03 3.87
C ARG A 220 -13.92 12.05 2.93
N MET A 221 -13.74 11.00 2.14
CA MET A 221 -12.73 10.96 1.06
C MET A 221 -11.33 11.33 1.56
N GLN A 222 -10.94 10.79 2.72
CA GLN A 222 -9.64 10.99 3.36
C GLN A 222 -8.64 9.92 2.91
N TYR A 223 -7.36 10.13 3.20
CA TYR A 223 -6.28 9.18 2.93
C TYR A 223 -6.19 8.10 4.01
N TYR A 224 -7.27 7.35 4.23
CA TYR A 224 -7.34 6.24 5.21
C TYR A 224 -6.30 5.14 4.98
N PHE A 225 -5.63 5.14 3.82
CA PHE A 225 -4.53 4.24 3.54
C PHE A 225 -3.31 4.45 4.43
N GLN A 226 -3.13 5.66 4.98
CA GLN A 226 -2.00 6.07 5.81
C GLN A 226 -1.88 5.22 7.09
N PRO A 227 -2.89 5.15 7.97
CA PRO A 227 -2.80 4.29 9.15
C PRO A 227 -2.78 2.79 8.80
N GLY A 228 -3.54 2.33 7.80
CA GLY A 228 -3.66 0.91 7.49
C GLY A 228 -2.34 0.26 7.02
N ILE A 229 -1.56 0.95 6.18
CA ILE A 229 -0.24 0.44 5.77
C ILE A 229 0.78 0.43 6.91
N ALA A 230 0.68 1.39 7.83
CA ALA A 230 1.55 1.43 9.01
C ALA A 230 1.28 0.22 9.90
N ALA A 231 0.00 -0.08 10.18
CA ALA A 231 -0.39 -1.26 10.93
C ALA A 231 0.08 -2.56 10.23
N ALA A 232 -0.09 -2.65 8.91
CA ALA A 232 0.37 -3.81 8.13
C ALA A 232 1.88 -4.01 8.22
N TYR A 233 2.66 -2.93 8.09
CA TYR A 233 4.11 -2.98 8.21
C TYR A 233 4.56 -3.39 9.63
N LEU A 234 3.99 -2.77 10.66
CA LEU A 234 4.29 -3.07 12.06
C LEU A 234 3.93 -4.51 12.44
N CYS A 235 2.84 -5.06 11.90
CA CYS A 235 2.53 -6.49 12.05
C CYS A 235 3.65 -7.37 11.48
N ARG A 236 4.20 -7.03 10.31
CA ARG A 236 5.33 -7.79 9.72
C ARG A 236 6.60 -7.63 10.56
N MET A 237 6.86 -6.46 11.14
CA MET A 237 7.95 -6.27 12.10
C MET A 237 7.78 -7.14 13.35
N HIS A 238 6.57 -7.22 13.91
CA HIS A 238 6.29 -8.13 15.01
C HIS A 238 6.55 -9.59 14.63
N MET A 239 6.03 -10.06 13.48
CA MET A 239 6.25 -11.43 13.00
C MET A 239 7.74 -11.76 12.82
N ALA A 240 8.55 -10.80 12.37
CA ALA A 240 9.97 -11.00 12.11
C ALA A 240 10.84 -10.95 13.36
N THR A 241 10.45 -10.15 14.36
CA THR A 241 11.30 -9.84 15.53
C THR A 241 10.79 -10.42 16.84
N GLY A 242 9.51 -10.81 16.91
CA GLY A 242 8.82 -11.22 18.13
C GLY A 242 8.64 -10.10 19.17
N ARG A 243 8.87 -8.83 18.82
CA ARG A 243 8.72 -7.70 19.75
C ARG A 243 7.27 -7.22 19.80
N ASP A 244 6.66 -7.26 20.97
CA ASP A 244 5.25 -6.89 21.17
C ASP A 244 4.97 -5.41 20.90
N LYS A 245 5.94 -4.52 21.15
CA LYS A 245 5.77 -3.07 20.92
C LYS A 245 5.28 -2.73 19.50
N TYR A 246 5.68 -3.50 18.50
CA TYR A 246 5.24 -3.28 17.13
C TYR A 246 3.78 -3.70 16.94
N LEU A 247 3.37 -4.81 17.54
CA LEU A 247 1.99 -5.28 17.50
C LEU A 247 1.07 -4.31 18.25
N ASP A 248 1.49 -3.84 19.42
CA ASP A 248 0.71 -2.89 20.23
C ASP A 248 0.50 -1.57 19.48
N LEU A 249 1.56 -1.03 18.86
CA LEU A 249 1.44 0.17 18.02
C LEU A 249 0.55 -0.08 16.79
N ALA A 250 0.64 -1.25 16.16
CA ALA A 250 -0.23 -1.61 15.05
C ALA A 250 -1.71 -1.61 15.46
N ARG A 251 -2.04 -2.17 16.63
CA ARG A 251 -3.42 -2.16 17.17
C ARG A 251 -3.94 -0.75 17.39
N GLU A 252 -3.14 0.13 17.98
CA GLU A 252 -3.57 1.51 18.25
C GLU A 252 -3.80 2.32 16.97
N ILE A 253 -2.91 2.18 15.98
CA ILE A 253 -3.08 2.84 14.67
C ILE A 253 -4.30 2.28 13.93
N GLU A 254 -4.48 0.96 13.93
CA GLU A 254 -5.61 0.32 13.26
C GLU A 254 -6.94 0.68 13.92
N LYS A 255 -6.98 0.79 15.25
CA LYS A 255 -8.15 1.23 16.01
C LYS A 255 -8.63 2.63 15.56
N PHE A 256 -7.71 3.57 15.33
CA PHE A 256 -8.05 4.86 14.73
C PHE A 256 -8.70 4.69 13.35
N ALA A 257 -8.06 3.90 12.47
CA ALA A 257 -8.55 3.69 11.10
C ALA A 257 -9.95 3.05 11.07
N MET A 258 -10.17 2.00 11.87
CA MET A 258 -11.45 1.30 12.00
C MET A 258 -12.54 2.18 12.61
N GLY A 259 -12.17 3.14 13.46
CA GLY A 259 -13.06 4.14 14.06
C GLY A 259 -13.52 5.26 13.12
N CYS A 260 -12.93 5.40 11.92
CA CYS A 260 -13.29 6.45 10.99
C CYS A 260 -14.73 6.31 10.44
N LYS A 261 -15.55 7.36 10.61
CA LYS A 261 -17.00 7.36 10.28
C LYS A 261 -17.29 7.13 8.81
N HIS A 262 -16.39 7.55 7.92
CA HIS A 262 -16.58 7.47 6.47
C HIS A 262 -15.48 6.65 5.78
N LEU A 263 -14.92 5.66 6.48
CA LEU A 263 -13.86 4.79 6.00
C LEU A 263 -14.09 4.28 4.55
N PHE A 264 -15.29 3.75 4.27
CA PHE A 264 -15.68 3.22 2.95
C PHE A 264 -16.06 4.28 1.91
N SER A 265 -15.88 5.58 2.21
CA SER A 265 -16.06 6.63 1.20
C SER A 265 -14.94 6.62 0.16
N ALA A 266 -13.74 6.13 0.52
CA ALA A 266 -12.56 6.11 -0.34
C ALA A 266 -12.12 4.66 -0.66
N PRO A 267 -11.83 4.29 -1.92
CA PRO A 267 -11.35 2.99 -2.36
C PRO A 267 -10.03 2.58 -1.72
N GLN A 268 -9.22 3.55 -1.31
CA GLN A 268 -7.95 3.31 -0.62
C GLN A 268 -8.13 2.76 0.81
N VAL A 269 -9.37 2.46 1.25
CA VAL A 269 -9.67 1.61 2.41
C VAL A 269 -8.96 0.25 2.37
N CYS A 270 -8.52 -0.17 1.17
CA CYS A 270 -7.71 -1.37 0.93
C CYS A 270 -6.59 -1.60 1.95
N LYS A 271 -5.86 -0.55 2.38
CA LYS A 271 -4.72 -0.72 3.30
C LYS A 271 -5.16 -0.90 4.76
N VAL A 272 -6.35 -0.43 5.14
CA VAL A 272 -6.95 -0.78 6.44
C VAL A 272 -7.30 -2.27 6.44
N GLY A 273 -7.84 -2.78 5.32
CA GLY A 273 -8.04 -4.23 5.18
C GLY A 273 -6.73 -5.00 5.30
N TRP A 274 -5.63 -4.44 4.83
CA TRP A 274 -4.30 -5.06 4.95
C TRP A 274 -3.80 -5.11 6.40
N GLY A 275 -3.90 -4.01 7.14
CA GLY A 275 -3.60 -3.96 8.58
C GLY A 275 -4.46 -4.94 9.36
N SER A 276 -5.79 -4.84 9.22
CA SER A 276 -6.77 -5.74 9.83
C SER A 276 -6.50 -7.22 9.52
N ALA A 277 -6.24 -7.58 8.26
CA ALA A 277 -5.98 -8.99 7.91
C ALA A 277 -4.74 -9.54 8.64
N LEU A 278 -3.66 -8.76 8.71
CA LEU A 278 -2.45 -9.19 9.41
C LEU A 278 -2.62 -9.21 10.93
N LEU A 279 -3.37 -8.27 11.50
CA LEU A 279 -3.73 -8.29 12.92
C LEU A 279 -4.54 -9.55 13.23
N TYR A 280 -5.58 -9.87 12.45
CA TYR A 280 -6.33 -11.11 12.63
C TYR A 280 -5.43 -12.35 12.51
N GLN A 281 -4.51 -12.38 11.54
CA GLN A 281 -3.57 -13.50 11.38
C GLN A 281 -2.73 -13.74 12.64
N ILE A 282 -2.28 -12.67 13.30
CA ILE A 282 -1.43 -12.72 14.49
C ILE A 282 -2.24 -12.98 15.76
N THR A 283 -3.36 -12.27 15.95
CA THR A 283 -4.07 -12.18 17.23
C THR A 283 -5.30 -13.06 17.34
N LYS A 284 -5.90 -13.41 16.19
CA LYS A 284 -7.20 -14.11 16.08
C LYS A 284 -8.39 -13.34 16.68
N GLU A 285 -8.24 -12.03 16.87
CA GLU A 285 -9.33 -11.17 17.35
C GLU A 285 -10.34 -10.91 16.23
N HIS A 286 -11.61 -11.21 16.51
CA HIS A 286 -12.67 -11.23 15.48
C HIS A 286 -12.96 -9.87 14.85
N GLU A 287 -12.75 -8.76 15.56
CA GLU A 287 -13.03 -7.42 15.00
C GLU A 287 -12.18 -7.12 13.75
N TYR A 288 -10.96 -7.63 13.70
CA TYR A 288 -10.06 -7.48 12.55
C TYR A 288 -10.47 -8.40 11.39
N ARG A 289 -10.97 -9.61 11.70
CA ARG A 289 -11.59 -10.48 10.69
C ARG A 289 -12.81 -9.81 10.08
N ASP A 290 -13.71 -9.30 10.91
CA ASP A 290 -14.95 -8.67 10.48
C ASP A 290 -14.67 -7.43 9.61
N MET A 291 -13.66 -6.63 9.96
CA MET A 291 -13.22 -5.50 9.13
C MET A 291 -12.65 -5.98 7.78
N THR A 292 -11.83 -7.03 7.79
CA THR A 292 -11.27 -7.61 6.56
C THR A 292 -12.38 -8.13 5.63
N GLU A 293 -13.35 -8.86 6.16
CA GLU A 293 -14.50 -9.39 5.41
C GLU A 293 -15.32 -8.24 4.79
N ARG A 294 -15.61 -7.17 5.56
CA ARG A 294 -16.31 -5.98 5.05
C ARG A 294 -15.57 -5.28 3.91
N ILE A 295 -14.24 -5.29 3.93
CA ILE A 295 -13.42 -4.71 2.85
C ILE A 295 -13.41 -5.62 1.63
N VAL A 296 -13.45 -6.95 1.81
CA VAL A 296 -13.65 -7.85 0.67
C VAL A 296 -15.02 -7.64 0.04
N GLU A 297 -16.09 -7.51 0.82
CA GLU A 297 -17.44 -7.19 0.28
C GLU A 297 -17.39 -5.89 -0.53
N TYR A 298 -16.70 -4.88 -0.01
CA TYR A 298 -16.48 -3.62 -0.73
C TYR A 298 -15.76 -3.81 -2.08
N PHE A 299 -14.76 -4.70 -2.16
CA PHE A 299 -14.09 -5.04 -3.42
C PHE A 299 -14.98 -5.83 -4.37
N ILE A 300 -15.73 -6.82 -3.88
CA ILE A 300 -16.69 -7.59 -4.69
C ILE A 300 -17.70 -6.64 -5.34
N ASP A 301 -18.30 -5.76 -4.54
CA ASP A 301 -19.37 -4.85 -4.98
C ASP A 301 -18.89 -3.80 -6.01
N ARG A 302 -17.59 -3.51 -6.03
CA ARG A 302 -17.00 -2.46 -6.88
C ARG A 302 -16.11 -3.00 -7.99
N GLN A 303 -15.97 -4.32 -8.10
CA GLN A 303 -15.27 -4.91 -9.23
C GLN A 303 -16.13 -4.76 -10.48
N TYR A 304 -15.57 -4.16 -11.52
CA TYR A 304 -16.23 -4.09 -12.81
C TYR A 304 -16.39 -5.49 -13.42
N PRO A 305 -17.38 -5.73 -14.31
CA PRO A 305 -17.59 -7.04 -14.92
C PRO A 305 -16.35 -7.63 -15.59
N GLU A 306 -15.48 -6.78 -16.14
CA GLU A 306 -14.23 -7.16 -16.78
C GLU A 306 -13.12 -7.53 -15.77
N GLY A 307 -13.29 -7.26 -14.48
CA GLY A 307 -12.39 -7.69 -13.40
C GLY A 307 -11.55 -6.60 -12.74
N TYR A 308 -11.56 -5.37 -13.26
CA TYR A 308 -10.76 -4.26 -12.72
C TYR A 308 -11.52 -3.42 -11.69
N TRP A 309 -10.80 -2.53 -11.03
CA TRP A 309 -11.34 -1.51 -10.14
C TRP A 309 -10.93 -0.11 -10.60
N LEU A 310 -11.72 0.87 -10.20
CA LEU A 310 -11.39 2.28 -10.32
C LEU A 310 -11.39 2.94 -8.95
N ASN A 311 -10.53 3.94 -8.80
CA ASN A 311 -10.63 4.86 -7.68
C ASN A 311 -11.82 5.82 -7.89
N VAL A 312 -12.30 6.53 -6.86
CA VAL A 312 -13.44 7.45 -7.04
C VAL A 312 -13.03 8.57 -8.00
N ALA A 313 -13.93 8.91 -8.92
CA ALA A 313 -13.77 9.91 -9.97
C ALA A 313 -12.88 11.12 -9.59
N PRO A 314 -12.07 11.66 -10.54
CA PRO A 314 -12.19 11.47 -11.99
C PRO A 314 -11.12 10.53 -12.62
N TYR A 315 -10.68 9.50 -11.90
CA TYR A 315 -9.65 8.59 -12.44
C TYR A 315 -10.25 7.60 -13.46
N HIS A 316 -10.23 8.00 -14.73
CA HIS A 316 -10.74 7.20 -15.86
C HIS A 316 -9.65 6.70 -16.81
N SER A 317 -8.37 6.97 -16.52
CA SER A 317 -7.28 6.49 -17.39
C SER A 317 -6.99 5.02 -17.12
N LEU A 318 -6.53 4.32 -18.17
CA LEU A 318 -6.09 2.93 -18.07
C LEU A 318 -4.98 2.77 -17.03
N ALA A 319 -4.03 3.71 -17.00
CA ALA A 319 -2.93 3.71 -16.02
C ALA A 319 -3.44 3.67 -14.57
N LYS A 320 -4.47 4.45 -14.25
CA LYS A 320 -5.04 4.47 -12.89
C LYS A 320 -5.89 3.24 -12.59
N ALA A 321 -6.56 2.66 -13.59
CA ALA A 321 -7.24 1.38 -13.41
C ALA A 321 -6.25 0.24 -13.10
N LEU A 322 -5.10 0.24 -13.78
CA LEU A 322 -4.01 -0.72 -13.53
C LEU A 322 -3.43 -0.56 -12.14
N GLU A 323 -3.05 0.66 -11.77
CA GLU A 323 -2.47 0.96 -10.46
C GLU A 323 -3.33 0.40 -9.31
N VAL A 324 -4.64 0.68 -9.35
CA VAL A 324 -5.60 0.25 -8.33
C VAL A 324 -5.84 -1.25 -8.39
N THR A 325 -5.97 -1.82 -9.59
CA THR A 325 -6.23 -3.25 -9.75
C THR A 325 -5.02 -4.08 -9.28
N GLU A 326 -3.80 -3.64 -9.56
CA GLU A 326 -2.58 -4.25 -9.05
C GLU A 326 -2.55 -4.23 -7.51
N GLU A 327 -2.85 -3.08 -6.91
CA GLU A 327 -2.89 -2.94 -5.45
C GLU A 327 -3.94 -3.85 -4.80
N PHE A 328 -5.16 -3.88 -5.35
CA PHE A 328 -6.26 -4.66 -4.77
C PHE A 328 -6.00 -6.17 -4.88
N VAL A 329 -5.41 -6.63 -5.98
CA VAL A 329 -5.03 -8.04 -6.16
C VAL A 329 -3.99 -8.46 -5.12
N VAL A 330 -2.98 -7.62 -4.84
CA VAL A 330 -1.98 -7.88 -3.79
C VAL A 330 -2.64 -7.97 -2.41
N HIS A 331 -3.56 -7.07 -2.09
CA HIS A 331 -4.25 -7.09 -0.81
C HIS A 331 -5.21 -8.27 -0.67
N LEU A 332 -5.97 -8.61 -1.72
CA LEU A 332 -6.82 -9.82 -1.75
C LEU A 332 -6.01 -11.09 -1.50
N ASP A 333 -4.78 -11.19 -2.01
CA ASP A 333 -3.88 -12.30 -1.69
C ASP A 333 -3.57 -12.36 -0.19
N THR A 334 -3.27 -11.22 0.43
CA THR A 334 -3.03 -11.18 1.87
C THR A 334 -4.29 -11.54 2.67
N PHE A 335 -5.46 -11.03 2.28
CA PHE A 335 -6.73 -11.31 2.96
C PHE A 335 -7.06 -12.80 2.89
N GLN A 336 -6.88 -13.40 1.72
CA GLN A 336 -7.08 -14.83 1.51
C GLN A 336 -6.22 -15.68 2.44
N ASN A 337 -4.94 -15.32 2.58
CA ASN A 337 -4.01 -16.04 3.45
C ASN A 337 -4.35 -15.85 4.94
N ALA A 338 -4.67 -14.63 5.36
CA ALA A 338 -5.02 -14.32 6.76
C ALA A 338 -6.28 -15.07 7.20
N LEU A 339 -7.33 -15.05 6.38
CA LEU A 339 -8.62 -15.66 6.68
C LEU A 339 -8.63 -17.20 6.57
N ALA A 340 -7.60 -17.79 5.93
CA ALA A 340 -7.43 -19.24 5.87
C ALA A 340 -6.81 -19.84 7.16
N THR A 341 -6.26 -18.99 8.03
CA THR A 341 -5.64 -19.37 9.30
C THR A 341 -6.53 -19.05 10.48
#